data_AF-A0A955N8W7-F1
#
_entry.id   AF-A0A955N8W7-F1
#
_cell.length_a   1.000
_cell.length_b   1.000
_cell.length_c   1.000
_cell.angle_alpha   90.00
_cell.angle_beta   90.00
_cell.angle_gamma   90.00
#
_symmetry.space_group_name_H-M   'P 1'
#
loop_
_entity.id
_entity.type
_entity.pdbx_description
1 polymer ?
#
loop_
_entity_poly.entity_id
_entity_poly.type
_entity_poly.pdbx_seq_one_letter_code
_entity_poly.pdbx_strand_id
1 'polypeptide(L)'
;MSAHCYKIIINGLLVLLSLSTLEACQPKPRLISSQEGELLSKDLNSLKEDCQSFNPDTTRVVLVAGRWQIVSGKHGLIDFGNRKDEAQEALKIIQHYGLNQACRFEKSSPVFQYFLASGEAPSSQEQCLSFRPNQLTIQQQLSKWAVGEKNAARIHLAQEAEEAKKAQAILMKHQFTQKCTIGGARPSFQYFRR
;
A
#
# COMPACT_ATOMS: atom_id res chain seq x y z
N MET A 1 34.93 5.32 -15.79
CA MET A 1 35.74 5.74 -14.62
C MET A 1 34.99 5.30 -13.36
N SER A 2 35.53 4.32 -12.62
CA SER A 2 34.84 3.74 -11.46
C SER A 2 35.24 4.50 -10.19
N ALA A 3 34.28 5.19 -9.56
CA ALA A 3 34.51 5.88 -8.29
C ALA A 3 34.60 4.84 -7.16
N HIS A 4 35.78 4.72 -6.54
CA HIS A 4 35.99 3.89 -5.35
C HIS A 4 35.72 4.73 -4.11
N CYS A 5 34.80 4.27 -3.26
CA CYS A 5 34.45 4.97 -2.02
C CYS A 5 35.26 4.38 -0.87
N TYR A 6 36.00 5.24 -0.16
CA TYR A 6 36.88 4.83 0.93
C TYR A 6 36.27 5.21 2.27
N LYS A 7 36.42 4.33 3.27
CA LYS A 7 36.13 4.63 4.68
C LYS A 7 37.30 5.40 5.26
N ILE A 8 37.06 6.64 5.69
CA ILE A 8 38.06 7.48 6.33
C ILE A 8 37.51 7.92 7.69
N ILE A 9 38.34 7.89 8.73
CA ILE A 9 37.96 8.42 10.05
C ILE A 9 38.59 9.80 10.18
N ILE A 10 37.77 10.83 10.40
CA ILE A 10 38.20 12.21 10.64
C ILE A 10 37.70 12.62 12.02
N ASN A 11 38.60 12.94 12.94
CA ASN A 11 38.26 13.37 14.31
C ASN A 11 37.30 12.42 15.06
N GLY A 12 37.50 11.11 14.92
CA GLY A 12 36.65 10.10 15.55
C GLY A 12 35.29 9.88 14.87
N LEU A 13 34.99 10.61 13.80
CA LEU A 13 33.78 10.43 12.99
C LEU A 13 34.10 9.68 11.69
N LEU A 14 33.37 8.61 11.41
CA LEU A 14 33.52 7.84 10.17
C LEU A 14 32.86 8.60 9.01
N VAL A 15 33.65 9.02 8.02
CA VAL A 15 33.21 9.76 6.83
C VAL A 15 33.52 8.93 5.57
N LEU A 16 32.57 8.86 4.65
CA LEU A 16 32.72 8.20 3.34
C LEU A 16 32.94 9.25 2.25
N LEU A 17 34.12 9.22 1.60
CA LEU A 17 34.50 10.20 0.57
C LEU A 17 34.90 9.51 -0.74
N SER A 18 34.66 10.21 -1.86
CA SER A 18 35.18 9.90 -3.19
C SER A 18 36.43 10.75 -3.44
N LEU A 19 37.52 10.16 -3.95
CA LEU A 19 38.74 10.91 -4.27
C LEU A 19 38.63 11.81 -5.52
N SER A 20 37.49 11.80 -6.22
CA SER A 20 37.31 12.58 -7.45
C SER A 20 36.49 13.87 -7.28
N THR A 21 35.66 13.98 -6.24
CA THR A 21 34.96 15.22 -5.88
C THR A 21 34.72 15.29 -4.36
N LEU A 22 34.81 16.49 -3.77
CA LEU A 22 34.49 16.81 -2.36
C LEU A 22 32.97 16.77 -2.09
N GLU A 23 32.28 15.73 -2.56
CA GLU A 23 30.86 15.52 -2.32
C GLU A 23 30.64 14.30 -1.42
N ALA A 24 29.71 14.43 -0.48
CA ALA A 24 29.28 13.32 0.36
C ALA A 24 28.68 12.22 -0.51
N CYS A 25 29.15 10.98 -0.35
CA CYS A 25 28.60 9.83 -1.08
C CYS A 25 27.15 9.63 -0.63
N GLN A 26 26.19 10.03 -1.47
CA GLN A 26 24.78 9.72 -1.24
C GLN A 26 24.66 8.18 -1.17
N PRO A 27 24.00 7.61 -0.14
CA PRO A 27 23.82 6.17 -0.08
C PRO A 27 23.11 5.71 -1.35
N LYS A 28 23.77 4.82 -2.10
CA LYS A 28 23.21 4.19 -3.30
C LYS A 28 21.83 3.62 -2.93
N PRO A 29 20.75 3.91 -3.68
CA PRO A 29 19.43 3.35 -3.39
C PRO A 29 19.58 1.83 -3.34
N ARG A 30 19.33 1.27 -2.15
CA ARG A 30 19.48 -0.17 -1.90
C ARG A 30 18.32 -0.85 -2.62
N LEU A 31 18.55 -1.23 -3.88
CA LEU A 31 17.71 -2.22 -4.56
C LEU A 31 17.91 -3.52 -3.78
N ILE A 32 16.90 -3.90 -3.02
CA ILE A 32 16.87 -5.23 -2.40
C ILE A 32 16.65 -6.20 -3.57
N SER A 33 17.73 -6.88 -3.94
CA SER A 33 17.78 -7.85 -5.05
C SER A 33 17.03 -9.13 -4.68
N SER A 34 16.52 -9.81 -5.70
CA SER A 34 15.60 -10.95 -5.73
C SER A 34 16.07 -12.27 -5.06
N GLN A 35 16.93 -12.23 -4.05
CA GLN A 35 17.38 -13.42 -3.30
C GLN A 35 16.66 -13.63 -1.95
N GLU A 36 15.61 -12.84 -1.65
CA GLU A 36 14.81 -12.96 -0.41
C GLU A 36 13.55 -13.84 -0.53
N GLY A 37 13.50 -14.75 -1.51
CA GLY A 37 12.31 -15.60 -1.77
C GLY A 37 11.94 -16.57 -0.64
N GLU A 38 12.92 -16.98 0.18
CA GLU A 38 12.71 -17.95 1.26
C GLU A 38 12.40 -17.28 2.62
N LEU A 39 12.74 -15.99 2.78
CA LEU A 39 12.36 -15.20 3.95
C LEU A 39 10.92 -14.68 3.84
N LEU A 40 10.45 -14.45 2.60
CA LEU A 40 9.08 -14.02 2.29
C LEU A 40 8.01 -15.05 2.65
N SER A 41 8.25 -16.36 2.49
CA SER A 41 7.22 -17.39 2.74
C SER A 41 6.87 -17.58 4.22
N LYS A 42 7.86 -17.42 5.10
CA LYS A 42 7.66 -17.51 6.55
C LYS A 42 6.92 -16.29 7.10
N ASP A 43 7.20 -15.11 6.55
CA ASP A 43 6.54 -13.86 6.91
C ASP A 43 5.14 -13.74 6.27
N LEU A 44 4.92 -14.33 5.08
CA LEU A 44 3.61 -14.42 4.43
C LEU A 44 2.57 -15.21 5.24
N ASN A 45 3.01 -16.28 5.91
CA ASN A 45 2.16 -17.10 6.79
C ASN A 45 1.93 -16.46 8.17
N SER A 46 2.73 -15.43 8.55
CA SER A 46 2.60 -14.71 9.82
C SER A 46 1.94 -13.33 9.68
N LEU A 47 1.59 -12.91 8.46
CA LEU A 47 0.76 -11.74 8.20
C LEU A 47 -0.60 -11.87 8.90
N LYS A 48 -0.70 -11.27 10.08
CA LYS A 48 -1.95 -11.23 10.83
C LYS A 48 -2.82 -10.10 10.29
N GLU A 49 -3.78 -10.50 9.48
CA GLU A 49 -4.80 -9.61 8.91
C GLU A 49 -5.98 -9.50 9.86
N ASP A 50 -6.49 -8.28 10.05
CA ASP A 50 -7.73 -7.98 10.75
C ASP A 50 -8.80 -7.65 9.70
N CYS A 51 -9.54 -8.69 9.31
CA CYS A 51 -10.62 -8.61 8.34
C CYS A 51 -11.97 -8.52 9.05
N GLN A 52 -12.69 -7.43 8.82
CA GLN A 52 -14.06 -7.28 9.24
C GLN A 52 -15.00 -7.67 8.10
N SER A 53 -15.77 -8.74 8.28
CA SER A 53 -16.83 -9.13 7.36
C SER A 53 -18.05 -8.21 7.49
N PHE A 54 -18.74 -7.96 6.38
CA PHE A 54 -19.96 -7.17 6.32
C PHE A 54 -20.85 -7.59 5.14
N ASN A 55 -22.12 -7.19 5.14
CA ASN A 55 -23.05 -7.49 4.04
C ASN A 55 -23.20 -6.25 3.12
N PRO A 56 -22.72 -6.31 1.86
CA PRO A 56 -22.78 -5.18 0.91
C PRO A 56 -24.21 -4.66 0.68
N ASP A 57 -25.20 -5.55 0.64
CA ASP A 57 -26.60 -5.20 0.33
C ASP A 57 -27.25 -4.35 1.43
N THR A 58 -26.75 -4.50 2.66
CA THR A 58 -27.24 -3.73 3.83
C THR A 58 -26.33 -2.57 4.21
N THR A 59 -25.26 -2.36 3.44
CA THR A 59 -24.30 -1.29 3.67
C THR A 59 -24.89 0.03 3.20
N ARG A 60 -24.67 1.12 3.95
CA ARG A 60 -25.25 2.43 3.64
C ARG A 60 -24.34 3.59 4.03
N VAL A 61 -24.51 4.71 3.33
CA VAL A 61 -23.89 5.99 3.69
C VAL A 61 -24.77 6.69 4.73
N VAL A 62 -24.16 7.15 5.82
CA VAL A 62 -24.81 7.95 6.87
C VAL A 62 -23.97 9.14 7.28
N LEU A 63 -24.63 10.16 7.83
CA LEU A 63 -23.99 11.30 8.47
C LEU A 63 -23.98 11.08 9.99
N VAL A 64 -22.81 10.90 10.59
CA VAL A 64 -22.61 10.68 12.03
C VAL A 64 -21.70 11.77 12.56
N ALA A 65 -22.16 12.55 13.55
CA ALA A 65 -21.39 13.65 14.15
C ALA A 65 -20.75 14.61 13.11
N GLY A 66 -21.51 14.94 12.05
CA GLY A 66 -21.05 15.84 10.98
C GLY A 66 -20.08 15.21 9.97
N ARG A 67 -19.87 13.88 10.01
CA ARG A 67 -18.98 13.16 9.09
C ARG A 67 -19.75 12.08 8.32
N TRP A 68 -19.55 12.04 7.01
CA TRP A 68 -20.09 11.01 6.12
C TRP A 68 -19.30 9.72 6.28
N GLN A 69 -20.00 8.63 6.57
CA GLN A 69 -19.42 7.32 6.83
C GLN A 69 -20.19 6.24 6.08
N ILE A 70 -19.49 5.19 5.65
CA ILE A 70 -20.11 3.95 5.21
C ILE A 70 -20.21 3.02 6.42
N VAL A 71 -21.40 2.50 6.67
CA VAL A 71 -21.69 1.62 7.81
C VAL A 71 -22.36 0.33 7.36
N SER A 72 -22.09 -0.76 8.09
CA SER A 72 -22.83 -2.03 8.01
C SER A 72 -23.42 -2.33 9.38
N GLY A 73 -24.75 -2.32 9.49
CA GLY A 73 -25.44 -2.42 10.76
C GLY A 73 -25.05 -1.30 11.74
N LYS A 74 -24.38 -1.67 12.84
CA LYS A 74 -23.86 -0.77 13.88
C LYS A 74 -22.36 -0.46 13.72
N HIS A 75 -21.70 -1.04 12.72
CA HIS A 75 -20.25 -0.90 12.54
C HIS A 75 -19.94 0.12 11.44
N GLY A 76 -19.10 1.11 11.76
CA GLY A 76 -18.50 1.99 10.77
C GLY A 76 -17.37 1.28 10.02
N LEU A 77 -17.42 1.32 8.69
CA LEU A 77 -16.41 0.71 7.82
C LEU A 77 -15.38 1.74 7.36
N ILE A 78 -15.84 2.91 6.92
CA ILE A 78 -14.99 3.96 6.33
C ILE A 78 -15.55 5.34 6.67
N ASP A 79 -14.67 6.28 6.98
CA ASP A 79 -15.01 7.68 7.24
C ASP A 79 -14.47 8.60 6.13
N PHE A 80 -15.40 9.30 5.46
CA PHE A 80 -15.13 10.22 4.36
C PHE A 80 -15.08 11.69 4.80
N GLY A 81 -15.25 11.98 6.08
CA GLY A 81 -15.31 13.34 6.61
C GLY A 81 -16.45 14.13 5.96
N ASN A 82 -16.14 15.26 5.32
CA ASN A 82 -17.13 16.11 4.64
C ASN A 82 -17.42 15.69 3.18
N ARG A 83 -16.84 14.60 2.67
CA ARG A 83 -16.90 14.20 1.25
C ARG A 83 -18.04 13.23 0.98
N LYS A 84 -19.27 13.75 0.95
CA LYS A 84 -20.49 12.97 0.73
C LYS A 84 -20.48 12.18 -0.59
N ASP A 85 -20.13 12.86 -1.67
CA ASP A 85 -20.27 12.30 -3.02
C ASP A 85 -19.31 11.11 -3.22
N GLU A 86 -18.07 11.23 -2.70
CA GLU A 86 -17.10 10.13 -2.69
C GLU A 86 -17.56 8.95 -1.82
N ALA A 87 -18.25 9.22 -0.70
CA ALA A 87 -18.83 8.15 0.12
C ALA A 87 -19.93 7.40 -0.64
N GLN A 88 -20.75 8.12 -1.41
CA GLN A 88 -21.79 7.52 -2.25
C GLN A 88 -21.20 6.73 -3.42
N GLU A 89 -20.12 7.22 -4.02
CA GLU A 89 -19.39 6.52 -5.07
C GLU A 89 -18.77 5.22 -4.54
N ALA A 90 -18.09 5.28 -3.39
CA ALA A 90 -17.54 4.09 -2.75
C ALA A 90 -18.64 3.07 -2.36
N LEU A 91 -19.82 3.52 -1.91
CA LEU A 91 -20.94 2.61 -1.65
C LEU A 91 -21.39 1.89 -2.94
N LYS A 92 -21.49 2.62 -4.07
CA LYS A 92 -21.83 1.99 -5.35
C LYS A 92 -20.81 0.92 -5.73
N ILE A 93 -19.52 1.17 -5.51
CA ILE A 93 -18.45 0.19 -5.77
C ILE A 93 -18.59 -1.03 -4.87
N ILE A 94 -18.81 -0.82 -3.56
CA ILE A 94 -19.02 -1.91 -2.59
C ILE A 94 -20.17 -2.82 -3.02
N GLN A 95 -21.30 -2.23 -3.42
CA GLN A 95 -22.48 -2.97 -3.84
C GLN A 95 -22.30 -3.61 -5.21
N HIS A 96 -21.77 -2.87 -6.19
CA HIS A 96 -21.56 -3.35 -7.56
C HIS A 96 -20.69 -4.60 -7.61
N TYR A 97 -19.67 -4.65 -6.77
CA TYR A 97 -18.71 -5.73 -6.73
C TYR A 97 -18.95 -6.76 -5.65
N GLY A 98 -19.96 -6.59 -4.80
CA GLY A 98 -20.20 -7.49 -3.67
C GLY A 98 -19.04 -7.53 -2.68
N LEU A 99 -18.36 -6.40 -2.46
CA LEU A 99 -17.30 -6.30 -1.47
C LEU A 99 -17.89 -6.62 -0.10
N ASN A 100 -17.39 -7.66 0.57
CA ASN A 100 -17.97 -8.18 1.81
C ASN A 100 -16.96 -8.30 2.97
N GLN A 101 -15.71 -7.90 2.73
CA GLN A 101 -14.66 -7.88 3.74
C GLN A 101 -13.83 -6.62 3.64
N ALA A 102 -13.58 -5.98 4.77
CA ALA A 102 -12.66 -4.86 4.92
C ALA A 102 -11.47 -5.34 5.75
N CYS A 103 -10.31 -5.49 5.11
CA CYS A 103 -9.12 -6.05 5.73
C CYS A 103 -8.07 -4.97 5.98
N ARG A 104 -7.40 -5.07 7.13
CA ARG A 104 -6.30 -4.19 7.54
C ARG A 104 -5.17 -5.01 8.14
N PHE A 105 -3.93 -4.53 8.03
CA PHE A 105 -2.82 -5.08 8.81
C PHE A 105 -2.13 -3.97 9.61
N GLU A 106 -1.83 -4.30 10.87
CA GLU A 106 -1.27 -3.45 11.93
C GLU A 106 -2.03 -2.18 12.33
N LYS A 107 -1.96 -1.88 13.63
CA LYS A 107 -2.75 -0.89 14.38
C LYS A 107 -2.05 0.48 14.47
N SER A 108 -0.79 0.56 14.04
CA SER A 108 0.05 1.76 14.03
C SER A 108 0.18 2.31 12.62
N SER A 109 -0.25 3.54 12.44
CA SER A 109 -0.28 4.29 11.18
C SER A 109 1.03 4.22 10.37
N PRO A 110 0.98 4.14 9.02
CA PRO A 110 -0.22 4.11 8.18
C PRO A 110 -0.82 2.71 8.03
N VAL A 111 -2.16 2.65 8.05
CA VAL A 111 -2.93 1.41 7.87
C VAL A 111 -3.12 1.15 6.37
N PHE A 112 -2.71 -0.02 5.90
CA PHE A 112 -3.11 -0.51 4.58
C PHE A 112 -4.50 -1.13 4.69
N GLN A 113 -5.46 -0.59 3.92
CA GLN A 113 -6.85 -1.09 3.87
C GLN A 113 -7.17 -1.54 2.45
N TYR A 114 -7.84 -2.68 2.32
CA TYR A 114 -8.31 -3.20 1.04
C TYR A 114 -9.63 -3.97 1.20
N PHE A 115 -10.29 -4.24 0.07
CA PHE A 115 -11.62 -4.87 0.03
C PHE A 115 -11.65 -6.05 -0.94
N LEU A 116 -12.39 -7.10 -0.58
CA LEU A 116 -12.56 -8.33 -1.36
C LEU A 116 -14.05 -8.65 -1.57
N ALA A 117 -14.37 -9.33 -2.66
CA ALA A 117 -15.66 -9.92 -2.99
C ALA A 117 -15.56 -11.45 -2.86
N SER A 118 -16.11 -12.02 -1.78
CA SER A 118 -16.07 -13.47 -1.52
C SER A 118 -14.65 -14.08 -1.52
N GLY A 119 -13.67 -13.32 -1.01
CA GLY A 119 -12.26 -13.72 -0.99
C GLY A 119 -11.51 -13.42 -2.29
N GLU A 120 -12.20 -12.96 -3.33
CA GLU A 120 -11.64 -12.61 -4.63
C GLU A 120 -11.69 -11.10 -4.89
N ALA A 121 -11.02 -10.67 -5.95
CA ALA A 121 -10.80 -9.28 -6.27
C ALA A 121 -11.68 -8.86 -7.48
N PRO A 122 -12.39 -7.71 -7.46
CA PRO A 122 -13.55 -7.46 -8.35
C PRO A 122 -13.27 -6.76 -9.70
N SER A 123 -14.11 -6.88 -10.76
CA SER A 123 -13.77 -6.39 -12.13
C SER A 123 -14.65 -5.29 -12.80
N SER A 124 -14.16 -4.05 -13.06
CA SER A 124 -14.84 -2.97 -13.88
C SER A 124 -13.91 -1.93 -14.60
N GLN A 125 -14.41 -0.77 -15.04
CA GLN A 125 -13.77 0.27 -15.89
C GLN A 125 -13.52 1.62 -15.17
N GLU A 126 -12.83 1.63 -14.03
CA GLU A 126 -12.43 2.86 -13.31
C GLU A 126 -10.97 3.26 -13.59
N GLN A 127 -10.52 4.45 -13.14
CA GLN A 127 -9.10 4.86 -13.17
C GLN A 127 -8.29 3.97 -12.21
N CYS A 128 -7.89 2.82 -12.72
CA CYS A 128 -7.12 1.82 -12.01
C CYS A 128 -5.70 1.78 -12.55
N LEU A 129 -4.74 1.75 -11.64
CA LEU A 129 -3.35 1.45 -11.96
C LEU A 129 -3.20 -0.07 -12.04
N SER A 130 -2.89 -0.57 -13.25
CA SER A 130 -2.56 -1.99 -13.45
C SER A 130 -1.11 -2.27 -13.08
N PHE A 131 -0.83 -3.47 -12.57
CA PHE A 131 0.50 -3.96 -12.21
C PHE A 131 0.56 -5.48 -12.26
N ARG A 132 1.76 -6.06 -12.32
CA ARG A 132 1.97 -7.50 -12.20
C ARG A 132 2.44 -7.86 -10.78
N PRO A 133 1.69 -8.68 -10.02
CA PRO A 133 2.02 -8.97 -8.62
C PRO A 133 3.41 -9.61 -8.47
N ASN A 134 3.82 -10.46 -9.42
CA ASN A 134 5.13 -11.11 -9.42
C ASN A 134 6.29 -10.21 -9.93
N GLN A 135 6.02 -8.97 -10.34
CA GLN A 135 7.03 -7.98 -10.75
C GLN A 135 7.11 -6.78 -9.79
N LEU A 136 6.39 -6.85 -8.66
CA LEU A 136 6.45 -5.81 -7.64
C LEU A 136 7.84 -5.79 -6.99
N THR A 137 8.36 -4.59 -6.80
CA THR A 137 9.63 -4.32 -6.13
C THR A 137 9.42 -3.33 -4.99
N ILE A 138 10.31 -3.37 -4.00
CA ILE A 138 10.35 -2.38 -2.92
C ILE A 138 11.51 -1.43 -3.19
N GLN A 139 11.22 -0.13 -3.22
CA GLN A 139 12.20 0.91 -3.48
C GLN A 139 12.15 1.96 -2.38
N GLN A 140 13.30 2.26 -1.78
CA GLN A 140 13.43 3.42 -0.91
C GLN A 140 13.53 4.67 -1.78
N GLN A 141 12.60 5.60 -1.60
CA GLN A 141 12.59 6.88 -2.30
C GLN A 141 12.40 7.99 -1.27
N LEU A 142 13.42 8.84 -1.11
CA LEU A 142 13.54 9.82 -0.02
C LEU A 142 13.44 9.13 1.35
N SER A 143 12.50 9.55 2.20
CA SER A 143 12.23 9.02 3.54
C SER A 143 11.10 7.98 3.58
N LYS A 144 10.66 7.48 2.43
CA LYS A 144 9.54 6.52 2.32
C LYS A 144 9.92 5.28 1.53
N TRP A 145 9.17 4.22 1.77
CA TRP A 145 9.28 2.95 1.06
C TRP A 145 8.13 2.82 0.06
N ALA A 146 8.44 2.53 -1.19
CA ALA A 146 7.45 2.34 -2.25
C ALA A 146 7.34 0.86 -2.60
N VAL A 147 6.12 0.37 -2.79
CA VAL A 147 5.85 -0.89 -3.48
C VAL A 147 5.35 -0.57 -4.89
N GLY A 148 5.98 -1.13 -5.91
CA GLY A 148 5.56 -0.96 -7.31
C GLY A 148 6.52 -1.61 -8.31
N GLU A 149 6.18 -1.58 -9.59
CA GLU A 149 7.08 -2.08 -10.63
C GLU A 149 8.24 -1.08 -10.85
N LYS A 150 9.38 -1.57 -11.33
CA LYS A 150 10.66 -0.82 -11.34
C LYS A 150 10.57 0.59 -11.94
N ASN A 151 9.78 0.75 -13.00
CA ASN A 151 9.58 2.00 -13.75
C ASN A 151 8.11 2.43 -13.81
N ALA A 152 7.23 1.90 -12.95
CA ALA A 152 5.81 2.20 -12.95
C ALA A 152 5.39 3.11 -11.80
N ALA A 153 4.11 3.50 -11.78
CA ALA A 153 3.54 4.25 -10.68
C ALA A 153 3.52 3.42 -9.37
N ARG A 154 3.57 4.12 -8.25
CA ARG A 154 3.67 3.53 -6.91
C ARG A 154 2.33 2.93 -6.50
N ILE A 155 2.31 1.63 -6.22
CA ILE A 155 1.12 0.90 -5.75
C ILE A 155 0.85 1.24 -4.29
N HIS A 156 1.87 1.15 -3.43
CA HIS A 156 1.77 1.48 -2.01
C HIS A 156 2.92 2.38 -1.56
N LEU A 157 2.65 3.21 -0.55
CA LEU A 157 3.61 4.08 0.11
C LEU A 157 3.60 3.79 1.61
N ALA A 158 4.74 3.34 2.09
CA ALA A 158 4.96 2.96 3.48
C ALA A 158 5.97 3.89 4.15
N GLN A 159 5.82 4.07 5.45
CA GLN A 159 6.78 4.84 6.26
C GLN A 159 7.99 3.98 6.64
N GLU A 160 7.80 2.66 6.72
CA GLU A 160 8.81 1.68 7.12
C GLU A 160 8.99 0.58 6.08
N ALA A 161 10.19 -0.02 6.05
CA ALA A 161 10.51 -1.09 5.10
C ALA A 161 9.64 -2.34 5.31
N GLU A 162 9.38 -2.68 6.57
CA GLU A 162 8.58 -3.85 6.93
C GLU A 162 7.11 -3.70 6.51
N GLU A 163 6.55 -2.49 6.61
CA GLU A 163 5.21 -2.19 6.10
C GLU A 163 5.16 -2.39 4.56
N ALA A 164 6.19 -1.95 3.83
CA ALA A 164 6.28 -2.17 2.39
C ALA A 164 6.37 -3.66 2.03
N LYS A 165 7.14 -4.45 2.79
CA LYS A 165 7.25 -5.91 2.62
C LYS A 165 5.90 -6.58 2.84
N LYS A 166 5.19 -6.23 3.92
CA LYS A 166 3.85 -6.75 4.22
C LYS A 166 2.84 -6.39 3.13
N ALA A 167 2.87 -5.15 2.62
CA ALA A 167 2.02 -4.74 1.51
C ALA A 167 2.32 -5.53 0.23
N GLN A 168 3.60 -5.66 -0.16
CA GLN A 168 3.99 -6.46 -1.32
C GLN A 168 3.52 -7.92 -1.18
N ALA A 169 3.69 -8.48 0.00
CA ALA A 169 3.30 -9.84 0.33
C ALA A 169 1.77 -10.05 0.18
N ILE A 170 0.93 -9.11 0.65
CA ILE A 170 -0.54 -9.16 0.44
C ILE A 170 -0.91 -9.04 -1.04
N LEU A 171 -0.27 -8.11 -1.77
CA LEU A 171 -0.51 -7.92 -3.20
C LEU A 171 -0.22 -9.20 -3.99
N MET A 172 0.81 -9.94 -3.60
CA MET A 172 1.15 -11.24 -4.18
C MET A 172 0.19 -12.35 -3.72
N LYS A 173 -0.10 -12.44 -2.41
CA LYS A 173 -0.95 -13.48 -1.80
C LYS A 173 -2.35 -13.51 -2.41
N HIS A 174 -2.97 -12.34 -2.59
CA HIS A 174 -4.31 -12.22 -3.17
C HIS A 174 -4.31 -12.06 -4.69
N GLN A 175 -3.14 -12.10 -5.33
CA GLN A 175 -2.96 -12.01 -6.78
C GLN A 175 -3.59 -10.74 -7.38
N PHE A 176 -3.57 -9.63 -6.66
CA PHE A 176 -4.09 -8.37 -7.19
C PHE A 176 -3.27 -7.93 -8.41
N THR A 177 -3.96 -7.39 -9.41
CA THR A 177 -3.39 -6.89 -10.66
C THR A 177 -3.75 -5.42 -10.91
N GLN A 178 -4.73 -4.86 -10.20
CA GLN A 178 -5.03 -3.44 -10.30
C GLN A 178 -5.34 -2.82 -8.95
N LYS A 179 -4.98 -1.54 -8.82
CA LYS A 179 -5.32 -0.66 -7.70
C LYS A 179 -6.20 0.46 -8.23
N CYS A 180 -7.39 0.58 -7.69
CA CYS A 180 -8.36 1.61 -8.07
C CYS A 180 -8.49 2.62 -6.93
N THR A 181 -8.90 3.85 -7.23
CA THR A 181 -8.90 4.95 -6.27
C THR A 181 -10.04 5.93 -6.54
N ILE A 182 -10.73 6.33 -5.47
CA ILE A 182 -11.65 7.47 -5.45
C ILE A 182 -11.00 8.62 -4.68
N GLY A 183 -11.19 9.85 -5.16
CA GLY A 183 -10.57 11.05 -4.63
C GLY A 183 -9.17 11.23 -5.22
N GLY A 184 -8.88 12.44 -5.75
CA GLY A 184 -7.68 12.72 -6.54
C GLY A 184 -6.35 12.64 -5.77
N ALA A 185 -5.71 13.77 -5.49
CA ALA A 185 -4.38 13.79 -4.87
C ALA A 185 -4.34 13.24 -3.43
N ARG A 186 -5.49 13.19 -2.75
CA ARG A 186 -5.69 12.55 -1.45
C ARG A 186 -6.82 11.54 -1.57
N PRO A 187 -6.51 10.26 -1.79
CA PRO A 187 -7.51 9.24 -2.02
C PRO A 187 -8.37 9.06 -0.77
N SER A 188 -9.68 9.06 -0.94
CA SER A 188 -10.63 8.80 0.14
C SER A 188 -11.05 7.34 0.21
N PHE A 189 -10.89 6.61 -0.89
CA PHE A 189 -11.15 5.19 -0.98
C PHE A 189 -10.17 4.54 -1.94
N GLN A 190 -9.61 3.41 -1.52
CA GLN A 190 -8.77 2.57 -2.35
C GLN A 190 -9.23 1.12 -2.22
N TYR A 191 -9.19 0.41 -3.33
CA TYR A 191 -9.46 -1.01 -3.38
C TYR A 191 -8.60 -1.67 -4.45
N PHE A 192 -8.43 -2.98 -4.33
CA PHE A 192 -7.57 -3.76 -5.23
C PHE A 192 -8.39 -4.84 -5.92
N ARG A 193 -8.01 -5.15 -7.16
CA ARG A 193 -8.71 -6.11 -8.03
C ARG A 193 -7.79 -7.01 -8.83
N ARG A 194 -8.36 -8.02 -9.49
CA ARG A 194 -7.74 -8.90 -10.49
C ARG A 194 -8.04 -8.45 -11.92
#